data_AF-A0A7V2DCV7-F1
#
_entry.id   AF-A0A7V2DCV7-F1
#
_cell.length_a   1.000
_cell.length_b   1.000
_cell.length_c   1.000
_cell.angle_alpha   90.00
_cell.angle_beta   90.00
_cell.angle_gamma   90.00
#
_symmetry.space_group_name_H-M   'P 1'
#
loop_
_entity.id
_entity.type
_entity.pdbx_description
1 polymer ?
#
loop_
_entity_poly.entity_id
_entity_poly.type
_entity_poly.pdbx_seq_one_letter_code
_entity_poly.pdbx_strand_id
1 'polypeptide(L)'
;MKLKSLLTLSIILVFVSMNAFAQQSGEIVFSKSMINPSSPEGLTDRFQSGDRIYSVAFLEKSILEILGKESAKNVPVEVFIYDLKPPLYDYQQPSEMQLETGTLWVSGDALQKNHLPVDIVPGTHQLTAYGSEELAYKKYGPKFYGPIKFAERISQLEAGEHTIIVRLKCQYKVVSEGRFVISGDDYTVYKKVSDELNTFAANVKTKAAVMPKSARSDKKLEKEMIAAFKSSQTYRDRVKGDVVRVVIVDPDWMMRRNQLTGIILHRYIRAAIAVKNSDGTCTVWQNVTFQQDYVSNKFQQTRFDGIGDPYKIPCESVNK
;
A
#
# COMPACT_ATOMS: atom_id res chain seq x y z
N MET A 1 47.98 57.11 37.91
CA MET A 1 47.76 56.96 36.46
C MET A 1 47.37 55.51 36.20
N LYS A 2 46.28 55.28 35.45
CA LYS A 2 45.48 54.05 35.41
C LYS A 2 46.19 52.86 34.73
N LEU A 3 46.25 51.71 35.40
CA LEU A 3 46.64 50.42 34.81
C LEU A 3 45.35 49.69 34.37
N LYS A 4 45.14 49.58 33.05
CA LYS A 4 44.01 48.86 32.46
C LYS A 4 44.35 47.36 32.39
N SER A 5 43.60 46.55 33.12
CA SER A 5 43.60 45.08 32.99
C SER A 5 42.78 44.69 31.77
N LEU A 6 43.40 44.04 30.79
CA LEU A 6 42.76 43.49 29.60
C LEU A 6 42.46 42.01 29.89
N LEU A 7 41.19 41.65 30.05
CA LEU A 7 40.73 40.28 30.25
C LEU A 7 40.44 39.67 28.86
N THR A 8 41.34 38.83 28.37
CA THR A 8 41.18 38.13 27.08
C THR A 8 40.35 36.87 27.31
N LEU A 9 39.09 36.89 26.86
CA LEU A 9 38.17 35.75 26.91
C LEU A 9 38.44 34.84 25.71
N SER A 10 39.20 33.76 25.90
CA SER A 10 39.41 32.73 24.88
C SER A 10 38.16 31.84 24.77
N ILE A 11 37.36 32.07 23.72
CA ILE A 11 36.27 31.18 23.32
C ILE A 11 36.89 29.94 22.68
N ILE A 12 36.89 28.81 23.40
CA ILE A 12 37.24 27.50 22.86
C ILE A 12 36.04 27.02 22.04
N LEU A 13 36.12 27.17 20.72
CA LEU A 13 35.17 26.57 19.79
C LEU A 13 35.45 25.06 19.72
N VAL A 14 34.74 24.27 20.52
CA VAL A 14 34.77 22.80 20.40
C VAL A 14 34.03 22.44 19.11
N PHE A 15 34.77 22.23 18.02
CA PHE A 15 34.26 21.55 16.84
C PHE A 15 33.96 20.10 17.22
N VAL A 16 32.72 19.80 17.58
CA VAL A 16 32.21 18.43 17.62
C VAL A 16 32.17 17.97 16.18
N SER A 17 33.18 17.21 15.77
CA SER A 17 33.19 16.51 14.50
C SER A 17 31.94 15.63 14.45
N MET A 18 30.98 16.00 13.59
CA MET A 18 29.84 15.14 13.28
C MET A 18 30.42 13.85 12.69
N ASN A 19 30.44 12.79 13.48
CA ASN A 19 30.86 11.48 13.02
C ASN A 19 29.95 11.10 11.86
N ALA A 20 30.51 11.07 10.66
CA ALA A 20 29.89 10.40 9.54
C ALA A 20 29.76 8.93 9.95
N PHE A 21 28.53 8.46 10.15
CA PHE A 21 28.26 7.05 10.40
C PHE A 21 28.68 6.27 9.15
N ALA A 22 29.86 5.66 9.19
CA ALA A 22 30.27 4.69 8.18
C ALA A 22 29.31 3.49 8.32
N GLN A 23 28.36 3.39 7.39
CA GLN A 23 27.32 2.37 7.46
C GLN A 23 27.90 0.98 7.30
N GLN A 24 27.49 0.10 8.21
CA GLN A 24 27.97 -1.27 8.20
C GLN A 24 27.02 -2.15 7.40
N SER A 25 27.60 -3.00 6.56
CA SER A 25 26.87 -4.09 5.93
C SER A 25 26.17 -4.93 7.00
N GLY A 26 24.90 -5.29 6.78
CA GLY A 26 24.10 -6.06 7.72
C GLY A 26 23.35 -5.21 8.76
N GLU A 27 23.40 -3.88 8.65
CA GLU A 27 22.69 -2.96 9.54
C GLU A 27 21.41 -2.42 8.89
N ILE A 28 20.35 -2.26 9.70
CA ILE A 28 19.20 -1.41 9.36
C ILE A 28 19.33 -0.10 10.11
N VAL A 29 19.40 1.02 9.38
CA VAL A 29 19.43 2.37 9.96
C VAL A 29 18.06 3.02 9.87
N PHE A 30 17.78 3.94 10.80
CA PHE A 30 16.48 4.59 10.92
C PHE A 30 16.60 6.11 10.87
N SER A 31 15.51 6.78 10.48
CA SER A 31 15.41 8.24 10.47
C SER A 31 13.95 8.68 10.62
N LYS A 32 13.75 9.94 11.06
CA LYS A 32 12.45 10.62 11.05
C LYS A 32 12.06 11.15 9.68
N SER A 33 12.96 11.08 8.70
CA SER A 33 12.77 11.49 7.31
C SER A 33 13.25 10.41 6.34
N MET A 34 12.88 10.54 5.06
CA MET A 34 13.35 9.62 4.02
C MET A 34 14.89 9.58 3.98
N ILE A 35 15.44 8.36 3.89
CA ILE A 35 16.87 8.12 3.86
C ILE A 35 17.30 7.97 2.40
N ASN A 36 18.29 8.74 1.97
CA ASN A 36 19.02 8.50 0.73
C ASN A 36 20.09 7.42 0.99
N PRO A 37 19.99 6.20 0.42
CA PRO A 37 20.95 5.14 0.71
C PRO A 37 22.38 5.46 0.27
N SER A 38 22.58 6.36 -0.71
CA SER A 38 23.91 6.75 -1.18
C SER A 38 24.57 7.84 -0.34
N SER A 39 23.77 8.62 0.39
CA SER A 39 24.25 9.66 1.32
C SER A 39 23.25 9.81 2.46
N PRO A 40 23.26 8.88 3.42
CA PRO A 40 22.31 8.85 4.51
C PRO A 40 22.59 9.97 5.51
N GLU A 41 21.55 10.71 5.84
CA GLU A 41 21.60 11.85 6.75
C GLU A 41 20.44 11.80 7.73
N GLY A 42 20.55 12.53 8.84
CA GLY A 42 19.49 12.60 9.85
C GLY A 42 19.14 11.24 10.48
N LEU A 43 20.12 10.35 10.59
CA LEU A 43 19.93 9.03 11.20
C LEU A 43 19.70 9.17 12.71
N THR A 44 18.79 8.37 13.24
CA THR A 44 18.52 8.29 14.68
C THR A 44 17.95 6.93 15.03
N ASP A 45 18.28 6.44 16.22
CA ASP A 45 17.71 5.26 16.85
C ASP A 45 16.71 5.64 17.96
N ARG A 46 16.29 6.91 18.05
CA ARG A 46 15.38 7.40 19.09
C ARG A 46 14.19 8.16 18.52
N PHE A 47 13.01 7.72 18.91
CA PHE A 47 11.73 8.21 18.42
C PHE A 47 10.79 8.53 19.59
N GLN A 48 9.86 9.43 19.34
CA GLN A 48 8.71 9.69 20.20
C GLN A 48 7.44 9.12 19.56
N SER A 49 6.44 8.76 20.37
CA SER A 49 5.16 8.31 19.81
C SER A 49 4.57 9.39 18.89
N GLY A 50 4.14 8.96 17.70
CA GLY A 50 3.67 9.85 16.62
C GLY A 50 4.75 10.22 15.59
N ASP A 51 6.04 10.00 15.88
CA ASP A 51 7.10 10.17 14.88
C ASP A 51 6.89 9.20 13.71
N ARG A 52 7.25 9.66 12.50
CA ARG A 52 7.41 8.79 11.33
C ARG A 52 8.75 8.07 11.42
N ILE A 53 8.77 6.82 10.99
CA ILE A 53 9.95 5.95 11.07
C ILE A 53 10.23 5.38 9.68
N TYR A 54 11.32 5.88 9.10
CA TYR A 54 11.87 5.42 7.84
C TYR A 54 13.08 4.55 8.13
N SER A 55 13.30 3.51 7.33
CA SER A 55 14.49 2.69 7.47
C SER A 55 15.03 2.19 6.14
N VAL A 56 16.34 1.93 6.11
CA VAL A 56 17.04 1.31 5.00
C VAL A 56 17.90 0.19 5.56
N ALA A 57 17.70 -1.00 5.04
CA ALA A 57 18.55 -2.16 5.32
C ALA A 57 19.75 -2.14 4.37
N PHE A 58 20.96 -2.09 4.91
CA PHE A 58 22.20 -2.25 4.16
C PHE A 58 22.61 -3.72 4.19
N LEU A 59 22.91 -4.27 3.01
CA LEU A 59 23.19 -5.67 2.78
C LEU A 59 24.66 -5.84 2.38
N GLU A 60 25.25 -6.98 2.77
CA GLU A 60 26.61 -7.33 2.36
C GLU A 60 26.74 -7.54 0.85
N LYS A 61 25.66 -8.07 0.27
CA LYS A 61 25.56 -8.42 -1.14
C LYS A 61 24.15 -8.06 -1.62
N SER A 62 23.97 -8.04 -2.93
CA SER A 62 22.62 -7.91 -3.50
C SER A 62 21.72 -9.08 -3.08
N ILE A 63 20.41 -8.88 -3.19
CA ILE A 63 19.44 -9.94 -2.87
C ILE A 63 19.67 -11.18 -3.74
N LEU A 64 20.02 -11.02 -5.02
CA LEU A 64 20.30 -12.15 -5.92
C LEU A 64 21.56 -12.91 -5.52
N GLU A 65 22.64 -12.21 -5.16
CA GLU A 65 23.88 -12.84 -4.68
C GLU A 65 23.68 -13.58 -3.35
N ILE A 66 22.89 -13.01 -2.42
CA ILE A 66 22.52 -13.68 -1.16
C ILE A 66 21.83 -15.02 -1.44
N LEU A 67 21.00 -15.07 -2.48
CA LEU A 67 20.27 -16.27 -2.88
C LEU A 67 21.09 -17.22 -3.77
N GLY A 68 22.29 -16.83 -4.20
CA GLY A 68 23.09 -17.57 -5.17
C GLY A 68 22.42 -17.68 -6.54
N LYS A 69 21.73 -16.63 -6.98
CA LYS A 69 21.02 -16.58 -8.26
C LYS A 69 21.58 -15.46 -9.14
N GLU A 70 21.61 -15.68 -10.45
CA GLU A 70 21.97 -14.63 -11.42
C GLU A 70 20.77 -13.75 -11.76
N SER A 71 19.56 -14.31 -11.73
CA SER A 71 18.31 -13.58 -12.00
C SER A 71 17.12 -14.17 -11.27
N ALA A 72 16.10 -13.34 -11.03
CA ALA A 72 14.79 -13.74 -10.55
C ALA A 72 13.76 -12.70 -10.99
N LYS A 73 12.52 -13.13 -11.25
CA LYS A 73 11.41 -12.21 -11.53
C LYS A 73 11.02 -11.43 -10.28
N ASN A 74 10.90 -12.14 -9.16
CA ASN A 74 10.67 -11.56 -7.85
C ASN A 74 11.25 -12.47 -6.76
N VAL A 75 11.56 -11.88 -5.62
CA VAL A 75 12.09 -12.56 -4.43
C VAL A 75 11.28 -12.14 -3.22
N PRO A 76 10.75 -13.09 -2.43
CA PRO A 76 10.18 -12.79 -1.14
C PRO A 76 11.29 -12.53 -0.11
N VAL A 77 11.21 -11.39 0.54
CA VAL A 77 12.04 -11.00 1.69
C VAL A 77 11.12 -10.80 2.89
N GLU A 78 11.49 -11.36 4.03
CA GLU A 78 10.66 -11.27 5.24
C GLU A 78 11.17 -10.15 6.15
N VAL A 79 10.26 -9.29 6.58
CA VAL A 79 10.53 -8.23 7.56
C VAL A 79 9.84 -8.62 8.85
N PHE A 80 10.61 -8.77 9.92
CA PHE A 80 10.10 -9.05 11.26
C PHE A 80 10.31 -7.84 12.16
N ILE A 81 9.32 -7.56 13.00
CA ILE A 81 9.42 -6.53 14.04
C ILE A 81 9.16 -7.19 15.39
N TYR A 82 10.05 -6.95 16.35
CA TYR A 82 9.97 -7.43 17.71
C TYR A 82 9.99 -6.25 18.69
N ASP A 83 9.31 -6.41 19.83
CA ASP A 83 9.49 -5.58 21.01
C ASP A 83 10.35 -6.35 22.01
N LEU A 84 11.47 -5.76 22.44
CA LEU A 84 12.36 -6.37 23.42
C LEU A 84 11.80 -6.13 24.82
N LYS A 85 11.29 -7.19 25.44
CA LYS A 85 10.78 -7.16 26.80
C LYS A 85 11.91 -7.27 27.81
N PRO A 86 11.92 -6.44 28.86
CA PRO A 86 12.87 -6.61 29.95
C PRO A 86 12.66 -7.99 30.61
N PRO A 87 13.71 -8.54 31.22
CA PRO A 87 13.58 -9.79 31.94
C PRO A 87 12.65 -9.62 33.15
N LEU A 88 11.85 -10.64 33.47
CA LEU A 88 10.97 -10.60 34.65
C LEU A 88 11.75 -10.73 35.95
N TYR A 89 12.92 -11.39 35.88
CA TYR A 89 13.84 -11.59 37.00
C TYR A 89 15.27 -11.29 36.54
N ASP A 90 16.14 -10.89 37.47
CA ASP A 90 17.55 -10.54 37.23
C ASP A 90 18.40 -11.63 36.54
N TYR A 91 18.06 -12.90 36.71
CA TYR A 91 18.75 -14.02 36.05
C TYR A 91 18.26 -14.30 34.62
N GLN A 92 17.17 -13.68 34.16
CA GLN A 92 16.65 -13.87 32.82
C GLN A 92 17.30 -12.90 31.84
N GLN A 93 17.46 -13.34 30.59
CA GLN A 93 17.81 -12.44 29.50
C GLN A 93 16.53 -11.73 29.00
N PRO A 94 16.65 -10.51 28.45
CA PRO A 94 15.55 -9.88 27.72
C PRO A 94 14.97 -10.84 26.67
N SER A 95 13.65 -10.80 26.50
CA SER A 95 12.95 -11.67 25.57
C SER A 95 12.38 -10.88 24.40
N GLU A 96 12.42 -11.46 23.21
CA GLU A 96 11.89 -10.82 22.01
C GLU A 96 10.43 -11.24 21.80
N MET A 97 9.52 -10.28 21.91
CA MET A 97 8.11 -10.50 21.60
C MET A 97 7.85 -10.07 20.15
N GLN A 98 7.54 -11.01 19.27
CA GLN A 98 7.23 -10.66 17.88
C GLN A 98 5.94 -9.83 17.81
N LEU A 99 6.02 -8.63 17.25
CA LEU A 99 4.87 -7.77 17.00
C LEU A 99 4.19 -8.15 15.68
N GLU A 100 4.98 -8.32 14.62
CA GLU A 100 4.45 -8.60 13.28
C GLU A 100 5.51 -9.19 12.35
N THR A 101 5.04 -9.80 11.27
CA THR A 101 5.87 -10.16 10.13
C THR A 101 5.21 -9.76 8.81
N GLY A 102 6.02 -9.38 7.82
CA GLY A 102 5.56 -9.03 6.49
C GLY A 102 6.47 -9.59 5.40
N THR A 103 5.88 -10.21 4.39
CA THR A 103 6.61 -10.61 3.18
C THR A 103 6.60 -9.47 2.16
N LEU A 104 7.77 -8.85 1.96
CA LEU A 104 8.05 -7.88 0.92
C LEU A 104 8.49 -8.62 -0.35
N TRP A 105 7.77 -8.44 -1.45
CA TRP A 105 8.18 -8.91 -2.76
C TRP A 105 9.08 -7.86 -3.40
N VAL A 106 10.31 -8.25 -3.68
CA VAL A 106 11.32 -7.42 -4.34
C VAL A 106 11.46 -7.88 -5.79
N SER A 107 11.48 -6.95 -6.74
CA SER A 107 11.66 -7.21 -8.17
C SER A 107 12.43 -6.08 -8.86
N GLY A 108 12.71 -6.22 -10.15
CA GLY A 108 13.40 -5.20 -10.93
C GLY A 108 14.81 -4.91 -10.44
N ASP A 109 15.22 -3.65 -10.50
CA ASP A 109 16.58 -3.21 -10.17
C ASP A 109 16.87 -3.33 -8.67
N ALA A 110 15.84 -3.30 -7.83
CA ALA A 110 15.96 -3.51 -6.39
C ALA A 110 16.60 -4.86 -6.02
N LEU A 111 16.53 -5.87 -6.90
CA LEU A 111 17.17 -7.17 -6.69
C LEU A 111 18.70 -7.13 -6.77
N GLN A 112 19.26 -6.14 -7.47
CA GLN A 112 20.69 -5.97 -7.69
C GLN A 112 21.33 -4.98 -6.70
N LYS A 113 20.52 -4.31 -5.89
CA LYS A 113 21.01 -3.33 -4.91
C LYS A 113 21.46 -4.02 -3.64
N ASN A 114 22.52 -3.47 -3.03
CA ASN A 114 23.01 -3.84 -1.70
C ASN A 114 22.31 -3.06 -0.57
N HIS A 115 21.17 -2.44 -0.87
CA HIS A 115 20.35 -1.76 0.11
C HIS A 115 18.88 -1.91 -0.25
N LEU A 116 18.02 -1.92 0.76
CA LEU A 116 16.58 -2.08 0.60
C LEU A 116 15.84 -1.12 1.53
N PRO A 117 15.03 -0.20 1.01
CA PRO A 117 14.10 0.55 1.84
C PRO A 117 13.13 -0.40 2.56
N VAL A 118 13.01 -0.23 3.88
CA VAL A 118 12.08 -0.99 4.71
C VAL A 118 11.18 0.02 5.42
N ASP A 119 9.96 0.15 4.94
CA ASP A 119 8.98 1.07 5.52
C ASP A 119 8.46 0.51 6.85
N ILE A 120 8.67 1.24 7.95
CA ILE A 120 8.15 0.88 9.29
C ILE A 120 6.86 1.65 9.57
N VAL A 121 6.98 2.98 9.71
CA VAL A 121 5.83 3.88 9.89
C VAL A 121 6.07 5.17 9.07
N PRO A 122 6.10 5.08 7.72
CA PRO A 122 6.40 6.24 6.89
C PRO A 122 5.20 7.21 6.80
N GLY A 123 5.43 8.39 6.24
CA GLY A 123 4.37 9.24 5.71
C GLY A 123 3.83 8.74 4.36
N THR A 124 2.57 9.01 4.05
CA THR A 124 1.91 8.56 2.80
C THR A 124 2.61 9.07 1.53
N HIS A 125 3.17 10.28 1.56
CA HIS A 125 3.89 10.86 0.41
C HIS A 125 5.28 10.26 0.16
N GLN A 126 5.80 9.48 1.09
CA GLN A 126 7.17 8.96 1.09
C GLN A 126 7.22 7.44 1.29
N LEU A 127 6.06 6.79 1.19
CA LEU A 127 5.91 5.34 1.27
C LEU A 127 6.51 4.71 0.00
N THR A 128 7.58 3.94 0.17
CA THR A 128 8.27 3.27 -0.95
C THR A 128 7.53 2.01 -1.38
N ALA A 129 6.99 1.26 -0.42
CA ALA A 129 6.14 0.10 -0.67
C ALA A 129 4.81 0.51 -1.32
N TYR A 130 4.29 -0.31 -2.23
CA TYR A 130 3.04 -0.04 -3.00
C TYR A 130 3.10 1.14 -3.98
N GLY A 131 4.06 2.04 -3.83
CA GLY A 131 4.35 3.16 -4.73
C GLY A 131 5.05 2.75 -6.02
N SER A 132 5.80 1.64 -5.99
CA SER A 132 6.50 1.05 -7.14
C SER A 132 6.08 -0.40 -7.37
N GLU A 133 6.29 -0.89 -8.60
CA GLU A 133 6.14 -2.32 -8.90
C GLU A 133 7.27 -3.15 -8.30
N GLU A 134 8.42 -2.51 -7.99
CA GLU A 134 9.60 -3.19 -7.46
C GLU A 134 9.45 -3.67 -6.02
N LEU A 135 8.71 -2.92 -5.18
CA LEU A 135 8.55 -3.18 -3.75
C LEU A 135 7.08 -3.28 -3.37
N ALA A 136 6.60 -4.52 -3.16
CA ALA A 136 5.19 -4.77 -2.87
C ALA A 136 4.97 -5.76 -1.72
N TYR A 137 4.18 -5.37 -0.73
CA TYR A 137 3.61 -6.33 0.22
C TYR A 137 2.28 -6.89 -0.31
N LYS A 138 1.96 -8.10 0.13
CA LYS A 138 0.66 -8.71 -0.16
C LYS A 138 -0.48 -7.97 0.53
N LYS A 139 -1.67 -8.08 -0.06
CA LYS A 139 -2.95 -7.73 0.55
C LYS A 139 -3.68 -9.01 0.94
N TYR A 140 -4.10 -9.13 2.19
CA TYR A 140 -5.00 -10.19 2.62
C TYR A 140 -6.23 -9.55 3.27
N GLY A 141 -7.41 -9.86 2.73
CA GLY A 141 -8.65 -9.20 3.15
C GLY A 141 -8.63 -7.68 2.89
N PRO A 142 -9.17 -6.85 3.80
CA PRO A 142 -9.30 -5.41 3.58
C PRO A 142 -7.98 -4.63 3.78
N LYS A 143 -6.94 -5.25 4.34
CA LYS A 143 -5.69 -4.57 4.72
C LYS A 143 -4.47 -5.09 3.96
N PHE A 144 -3.57 -4.19 3.62
CA PHE A 144 -2.24 -4.56 3.15
C PHE A 144 -1.30 -4.87 4.34
N TYR A 145 -0.26 -5.67 4.09
CA TYR A 145 0.74 -6.07 5.10
C TYR A 145 1.81 -5.00 5.32
N GLY A 146 3.00 -5.34 5.82
CA GLY A 146 4.14 -4.41 5.90
C GLY A 146 3.83 -3.16 6.75
N PRO A 147 4.18 -1.94 6.31
CA PRO A 147 4.10 -0.73 7.14
C PRO A 147 2.71 -0.43 7.71
N ILE A 148 1.65 -0.86 7.03
CA ILE A 148 0.28 -0.71 7.53
C ILE A 148 0.05 -1.57 8.77
N LYS A 149 0.47 -2.84 8.71
CA LYS A 149 0.36 -3.76 9.85
C LYS A 149 1.38 -3.43 10.94
N PHE A 150 2.56 -2.97 10.57
CA PHE A 150 3.57 -2.52 11.52
C PHE A 150 3.05 -1.33 12.35
N ALA A 151 2.50 -0.30 11.70
CA ALA A 151 1.86 0.82 12.41
C ALA A 151 0.69 0.37 13.29
N GLU A 152 -0.16 -0.55 12.81
CA GLU A 152 -1.27 -1.10 13.61
C GLU A 152 -0.79 -1.88 14.85
N ARG A 153 0.35 -2.57 14.78
CA ARG A 153 0.91 -3.30 15.92
C ARG A 153 1.64 -2.38 16.90
N ILE A 154 2.38 -1.40 16.39
CA ILE A 154 3.00 -0.36 17.22
C ILE A 154 1.91 0.44 17.96
N SER A 155 0.72 0.63 17.38
CA SER A 155 -0.38 1.31 18.05
C SER A 155 -0.97 0.56 19.25
N GLN A 156 -0.53 -0.67 19.51
CA GLN A 156 -0.97 -1.52 20.62
C GLN A 156 0.07 -1.58 21.75
N LEU A 157 1.20 -0.87 21.62
CA LEU A 157 2.16 -0.74 22.70
C LEU A 157 1.56 0.01 23.88
N GLU A 158 1.99 -0.36 25.08
CA GLU A 158 1.62 0.32 26.32
C GLU A 158 2.39 1.65 26.43
N ALA A 159 1.96 2.53 27.33
CA ALA A 159 2.70 3.74 27.63
C ALA A 159 4.09 3.39 28.18
N GLY A 160 5.13 4.12 27.76
CA GLY A 160 6.50 3.92 28.19
C GLY A 160 7.49 3.86 27.03
N GLU A 161 8.66 3.29 27.33
CA GLU A 161 9.77 3.12 26.40
C GLU A 161 9.85 1.68 25.90
N HIS A 162 9.94 1.52 24.58
CA HIS A 162 10.04 0.23 23.90
C HIS A 162 11.29 0.19 23.02
N THR A 163 12.05 -0.90 23.10
CA THR A 163 13.14 -1.18 22.16
C THR A 163 12.62 -2.09 21.06
N ILE A 164 12.51 -1.55 19.85
CA ILE A 164 12.02 -2.26 18.69
C ILE A 164 13.20 -2.81 17.90
N ILE A 165 13.14 -4.11 17.58
CA ILE A 165 14.13 -4.79 16.74
C ILE A 165 13.49 -5.08 15.38
N VAL A 166 14.13 -4.63 14.31
CA VAL A 166 13.72 -4.93 12.93
C VAL A 166 14.73 -5.91 12.33
N ARG A 167 14.24 -7.01 11.76
CA ARG A 167 15.07 -7.98 11.05
C ARG A 167 14.59 -8.17 9.64
N LEU A 168 15.53 -8.10 8.69
CA LEU A 168 15.32 -8.50 7.32
C LEU A 168 15.86 -9.92 7.13
N LYS A 169 15.02 -10.83 6.60
CA LYS A 169 15.41 -12.19 6.29
C LYS A 169 15.26 -12.53 4.81
N CYS A 170 16.27 -13.19 4.27
CA CYS A 170 16.25 -13.84 2.96
C CYS A 170 16.46 -15.34 3.15
N GLN A 171 15.56 -16.18 2.64
CA GLN A 171 15.59 -17.64 2.86
C GLN A 171 15.80 -18.02 4.35
N TYR A 172 15.02 -17.41 5.23
CA TYR A 172 15.07 -17.62 6.69
C TYR A 172 16.36 -17.19 7.41
N LYS A 173 17.38 -16.69 6.69
CA LYS A 173 18.60 -16.12 7.29
C LYS A 173 18.43 -14.63 7.51
N VAL A 174 18.81 -14.14 8.69
CA VAL A 174 18.89 -12.69 8.95
C VAL A 174 20.04 -12.13 8.12
N VAL A 175 19.72 -11.19 7.23
CA VAL A 175 20.69 -10.53 6.34
C VAL A 175 20.95 -9.09 6.76
N SER A 176 20.05 -8.52 7.57
CA SER A 176 20.21 -7.19 8.14
C SER A 176 19.37 -7.08 9.42
N GLU A 177 19.90 -6.41 10.44
CA GLU A 177 19.21 -6.12 11.71
C GLU A 177 19.45 -4.66 12.11
N GLY A 178 18.44 -4.03 12.68
CA GLY A 178 18.59 -2.74 13.34
C GLY A 178 17.65 -2.63 14.53
N ARG A 179 17.97 -1.69 15.42
CA ARG A 179 17.18 -1.44 16.63
C ARG A 179 16.93 0.06 16.78
N PHE A 180 15.77 0.40 17.30
CA PHE A 180 15.46 1.75 17.74
C PHE A 180 14.64 1.73 19.01
N VAL A 181 14.69 2.83 19.74
CA VAL A 181 13.91 3.11 20.93
C VAL A 181 12.78 4.06 20.55
N ILE A 182 11.57 3.73 20.96
CA ILE A 182 10.42 4.63 20.88
C ILE A 182 9.85 4.84 22.28
N SER A 183 9.62 6.09 22.64
CA SER A 183 9.07 6.47 23.95
C SER A 183 7.79 7.28 23.76
N GLY A 184 6.80 7.10 24.64
CA GLY A 184 5.59 7.93 24.62
C GLY A 184 4.50 7.42 25.53
N ASP A 185 3.54 8.29 25.82
CA ASP A 185 2.41 7.99 26.71
C ASP A 185 1.19 7.44 25.97
N ASP A 186 1.14 7.62 24.64
CA ASP A 186 0.05 7.16 23.79
C ASP A 186 0.58 6.76 22.40
N TYR A 187 0.39 5.49 22.04
CA TYR A 187 0.74 4.94 20.74
C TYR A 187 -0.46 4.81 19.79
N THR A 188 -1.67 5.09 20.25
CA THR A 188 -2.90 4.96 19.44
C THR A 188 -2.91 5.88 18.22
N VAL A 189 -2.09 6.95 18.22
CA VAL A 189 -1.82 7.79 17.05
C VAL A 189 -1.42 6.96 15.81
N TYR A 190 -0.71 5.84 15.98
CA TYR A 190 -0.30 4.98 14.88
C TYR A 190 -1.45 4.18 14.26
N LYS A 191 -2.59 4.07 14.96
CA LYS A 191 -3.80 3.48 14.39
C LYS A 191 -4.30 4.32 13.21
N LYS A 192 -4.35 5.64 13.39
CA LYS A 192 -4.70 6.60 12.33
C LYS A 192 -3.70 6.51 11.17
N VAL A 193 -2.41 6.41 11.47
CA VAL A 193 -1.37 6.23 10.46
C VAL A 193 -1.57 4.96 9.64
N SER A 194 -1.86 3.82 10.29
CA SER A 194 -2.21 2.57 9.61
C SER A 194 -3.36 2.76 8.63
N ASP A 195 -4.44 3.43 9.06
CA ASP A 195 -5.64 3.62 8.24
C ASP A 195 -5.39 4.60 7.06
N GLU A 196 -4.58 5.64 7.27
CA GLU A 196 -4.08 6.55 6.23
C GLU A 196 -3.25 5.80 5.18
N LEU A 197 -2.28 5.00 5.62
CA LEU A 197 -1.43 4.20 4.74
C LEU A 197 -2.24 3.17 3.95
N ASN A 198 -3.22 2.51 4.58
CA ASN A 198 -4.07 1.53 3.91
C ASN A 198 -4.94 2.17 2.82
N THR A 199 -5.48 3.36 3.11
CA THR A 199 -6.24 4.16 2.14
C THR A 199 -5.36 4.60 0.98
N PHE A 200 -4.14 5.07 1.27
CA PHE A 200 -3.17 5.44 0.25
C PHE A 200 -2.80 4.25 -0.65
N ALA A 201 -2.43 3.10 -0.08
CA ALA A 201 -2.06 1.90 -0.84
C ALA A 201 -3.21 1.39 -1.74
N ALA A 202 -4.46 1.53 -1.29
CA ALA A 202 -5.62 1.22 -2.11
C ALA A 202 -5.78 2.19 -3.30
N ASN A 203 -5.44 3.46 -3.13
CA ASN A 203 -5.57 4.50 -4.14
C ASN A 203 -4.40 4.50 -5.15
N VAL A 204 -3.17 4.15 -4.74
CA VAL A 204 -2.03 4.11 -5.68
C VAL A 204 -2.27 3.10 -6.81
N LYS A 205 -2.80 1.91 -6.48
CA LYS A 205 -3.14 0.88 -7.47
C LYS A 205 -4.16 1.33 -8.51
N THR A 206 -4.96 2.34 -8.18
CA THR A 206 -6.02 2.84 -9.06
C THR A 206 -5.66 4.17 -9.70
N LYS A 207 -4.51 4.79 -9.39
CA LYS A 207 -4.14 6.12 -9.88
C LYS A 207 -4.07 6.22 -11.41
N ALA A 208 -3.64 5.15 -12.07
CA ALA A 208 -3.61 5.06 -13.54
C ALA A 208 -4.88 4.46 -14.14
N ALA A 209 -5.82 4.02 -13.30
CA ALA A 209 -7.02 3.34 -13.76
C ALA A 209 -7.97 4.34 -14.41
N VAL A 210 -8.48 3.95 -15.58
CA VAL A 210 -9.41 4.73 -16.40
C VAL A 210 -10.67 3.91 -16.68
N MET A 211 -11.70 4.58 -17.18
CA MET A 211 -12.84 3.88 -17.79
C MET A 211 -12.35 3.07 -19.00
N PRO A 212 -12.90 1.86 -19.24
CA PRO A 212 -12.58 1.12 -20.46
C PRO A 212 -13.07 1.91 -21.68
N LYS A 213 -12.40 1.69 -22.82
CA LYS A 213 -12.84 2.28 -24.08
C LYS A 213 -14.21 1.72 -24.46
N SER A 214 -15.08 2.60 -24.94
CA SER A 214 -16.36 2.21 -25.51
C SER A 214 -16.12 1.43 -26.81
N ALA A 215 -16.67 0.22 -26.89
CA ALA A 215 -16.64 -0.59 -28.11
C ALA A 215 -17.70 -0.12 -29.12
N ARG A 216 -18.78 0.52 -28.63
CA ARG A 216 -19.81 1.18 -29.44
C ARG A 216 -20.50 2.30 -28.67
N SER A 217 -20.93 3.32 -29.39
CA SER A 217 -21.75 4.41 -28.85
C SER A 217 -23.21 4.20 -29.27
N ASP A 218 -24.10 4.02 -28.30
CA ASP A 218 -25.54 3.88 -28.53
C ASP A 218 -26.29 4.59 -27.41
N LYS A 219 -26.61 5.88 -27.63
CA LYS A 219 -27.16 6.75 -26.58
C LYS A 219 -28.54 6.32 -26.10
N LYS A 220 -29.30 5.59 -26.92
CA LYS A 220 -30.60 5.07 -26.50
C LYS A 220 -30.39 3.89 -25.56
N LEU A 221 -29.58 2.92 -25.98
CA LEU A 221 -29.29 1.74 -25.16
C LEU A 221 -28.58 2.11 -23.86
N GLU A 222 -27.63 3.06 -23.88
CA GLU A 222 -26.96 3.57 -22.69
C GLU A 222 -27.97 4.13 -21.65
N LYS A 223 -29.00 4.86 -22.09
CA LYS A 223 -30.07 5.36 -21.20
C LYS A 223 -30.91 4.23 -20.63
N GLU A 224 -31.26 3.24 -21.43
CA GLU A 224 -31.99 2.05 -20.98
C GLU A 224 -31.18 1.26 -19.94
N MET A 225 -29.87 1.10 -20.16
CA MET A 225 -28.95 0.44 -19.22
C MET A 225 -28.88 1.18 -17.88
N ILE A 226 -28.76 2.51 -17.90
CA ILE A 226 -28.76 3.30 -16.66
C ILE A 226 -30.06 3.11 -15.90
N ALA A 227 -31.20 3.16 -16.59
CA ALA A 227 -32.51 2.97 -15.97
C ALA A 227 -32.64 1.57 -15.35
N ALA A 228 -32.32 0.52 -16.11
CA ALA A 228 -32.36 -0.87 -15.65
C ALA A 228 -31.40 -1.14 -14.47
N PHE A 229 -30.21 -0.51 -14.49
CA PHE A 229 -29.26 -0.62 -13.39
C PHE A 229 -29.78 0.08 -12.13
N LYS A 230 -30.27 1.32 -12.24
CA LYS A 230 -30.83 2.07 -11.10
C LYS A 230 -32.07 1.41 -10.49
N SER A 231 -32.87 0.69 -11.29
CA SER A 231 -34.04 -0.06 -10.80
C SER A 231 -33.66 -1.41 -10.16
N SER A 232 -32.42 -1.87 -10.30
CA SER A 232 -31.99 -3.17 -9.76
C SER A 232 -31.86 -3.15 -8.23
N GLN A 233 -32.01 -4.33 -7.61
CA GLN A 233 -31.75 -4.52 -6.18
C GLN A 233 -30.27 -4.29 -5.86
N THR A 234 -29.37 -4.71 -6.75
CA THR A 234 -27.93 -4.50 -6.63
C THR A 234 -27.56 -3.03 -6.47
N TYR A 235 -28.19 -2.13 -7.25
CA TYR A 235 -27.96 -0.69 -7.10
C TYR A 235 -28.39 -0.19 -5.72
N ARG A 236 -29.60 -0.55 -5.27
CA ARG A 236 -30.11 -0.14 -3.94
C ARG A 236 -29.21 -0.60 -2.80
N ASP A 237 -28.75 -1.84 -2.85
CA ASP A 237 -28.01 -2.45 -1.74
C ASP A 237 -26.53 -2.03 -1.75
N ARG A 238 -25.87 -2.10 -2.91
CA ARG A 238 -24.41 -2.03 -3.02
C ARG A 238 -23.88 -0.69 -3.54
N VAL A 239 -24.70 0.13 -4.20
CA VAL A 239 -24.24 1.38 -4.82
C VAL A 239 -24.67 2.57 -3.95
N LYS A 240 -23.70 3.34 -3.49
CA LYS A 240 -23.92 4.51 -2.60
C LYS A 240 -23.51 5.80 -3.31
N GLY A 241 -24.14 6.06 -4.46
CA GLY A 241 -23.82 7.22 -5.29
C GLY A 241 -24.58 7.29 -6.61
N ASP A 242 -24.22 8.29 -7.40
CA ASP A 242 -24.86 8.60 -8.67
C ASP A 242 -24.07 8.07 -9.86
N VAL A 243 -24.80 7.48 -10.81
CA VAL A 243 -24.22 7.08 -12.10
C VAL A 243 -23.80 8.32 -12.87
N VAL A 244 -22.51 8.42 -13.20
CA VAL A 244 -21.91 9.56 -13.91
C VAL A 244 -21.53 9.24 -15.36
N ARG A 245 -21.25 7.96 -15.67
CA ARG A 245 -20.94 7.52 -17.05
C ARG A 245 -21.26 6.04 -17.23
N VAL A 246 -21.71 5.68 -18.42
CA VAL A 246 -21.80 4.30 -18.90
C VAL A 246 -21.04 4.19 -20.21
N VAL A 247 -20.33 3.09 -20.41
CA VAL A 247 -19.69 2.74 -21.69
C VAL A 247 -19.99 1.29 -22.02
N ILE A 248 -20.48 1.04 -23.24
CA ILE A 248 -20.70 -0.32 -23.72
C ILE A 248 -19.33 -0.89 -24.11
N VAL A 249 -18.97 -2.04 -23.52
CA VAL A 249 -17.64 -2.67 -23.71
C VAL A 249 -17.68 -3.82 -24.70
N ASP A 250 -18.86 -4.38 -24.97
CA ASP A 250 -19.04 -5.37 -26.04
C ASP A 250 -19.37 -4.66 -27.38
N PRO A 251 -18.76 -5.08 -28.51
CA PRO A 251 -19.01 -4.45 -29.81
C PRO A 251 -20.42 -4.73 -30.34
N ASP A 252 -21.04 -5.84 -29.93
CA ASP A 252 -22.42 -6.19 -30.27
C ASP A 252 -23.06 -7.08 -29.21
N TRP A 253 -24.35 -7.36 -29.38
CA TRP A 253 -25.08 -8.30 -28.55
C TRP A 253 -24.59 -9.73 -28.72
N MET A 254 -24.37 -10.40 -27.60
CA MET A 254 -24.02 -11.82 -27.53
C MET A 254 -25.30 -12.66 -27.43
N MET A 255 -25.46 -13.59 -28.36
CA MET A 255 -26.64 -14.46 -28.44
C MET A 255 -26.48 -15.70 -27.57
N ARG A 256 -27.49 -16.01 -26.74
CA ARG A 256 -27.57 -17.27 -25.99
C ARG A 256 -28.73 -18.11 -26.50
N ARG A 257 -28.40 -19.36 -26.83
CA ARG A 257 -29.34 -20.36 -27.34
C ARG A 257 -29.41 -21.55 -26.39
N ASN A 258 -30.56 -22.22 -26.38
CA ASN A 258 -30.67 -23.52 -25.73
C ASN A 258 -29.69 -24.50 -26.43
N GLN A 259 -28.89 -25.20 -25.64
CA GLN A 259 -27.84 -26.08 -26.17
C GLN A 259 -28.38 -27.25 -26.99
N LEU A 260 -29.59 -27.72 -26.68
CA LEU A 260 -30.20 -28.88 -27.34
C LEU A 260 -31.06 -28.47 -28.53
N THR A 261 -31.91 -27.45 -28.37
CA THR A 261 -32.90 -27.09 -29.41
C THR A 261 -32.43 -25.99 -30.35
N GLY A 262 -31.36 -25.26 -30.01
CA GLY A 262 -30.88 -24.10 -30.77
C GLY A 262 -31.79 -22.87 -30.71
N ILE A 263 -32.92 -22.95 -30.01
CA ILE A 263 -33.87 -21.85 -29.81
C ILE A 263 -33.15 -20.69 -29.11
N ILE A 264 -33.37 -19.47 -29.60
CA ILE A 264 -32.87 -18.24 -28.97
C ILE A 264 -33.56 -18.08 -27.62
N LEU A 265 -32.77 -17.98 -26.56
CA LEU A 265 -33.27 -17.72 -25.21
C LEU A 265 -33.27 -16.22 -24.93
N HIS A 266 -32.12 -15.59 -25.15
CA HIS A 266 -31.90 -14.18 -24.90
C HIS A 266 -30.65 -13.70 -25.63
N ARG A 267 -30.44 -12.39 -25.59
CA ARG A 267 -29.16 -11.77 -25.89
C ARG A 267 -28.69 -10.96 -24.70
N TYR A 268 -27.38 -10.86 -24.53
CA TYR A 268 -26.78 -10.04 -23.48
C TYR A 268 -25.69 -9.13 -24.04
N ILE A 269 -25.42 -8.04 -23.34
CA ILE A 269 -24.37 -7.09 -23.67
C ILE A 269 -23.79 -6.53 -22.37
N ARG A 270 -22.48 -6.28 -22.35
CA ARG A 270 -21.80 -5.75 -21.17
C ARG A 270 -21.44 -4.29 -21.32
N ALA A 271 -21.48 -3.60 -20.19
CA ALA A 271 -21.01 -2.24 -20.03
C ALA A 271 -20.09 -2.11 -18.82
N ALA A 272 -19.41 -0.97 -18.72
CA ALA A 272 -18.83 -0.48 -17.49
C ALA A 272 -19.57 0.80 -17.06
N ILE A 273 -19.83 0.93 -15.76
CA ILE A 273 -20.58 2.06 -15.20
C ILE A 273 -19.72 2.74 -14.14
N ALA A 274 -19.44 4.02 -14.35
CA ALA A 274 -18.83 4.89 -13.34
C ALA A 274 -19.90 5.49 -12.44
N VAL A 275 -19.65 5.42 -11.13
CA VAL A 275 -20.47 6.00 -10.08
C VAL A 275 -19.62 6.99 -9.29
N LYS A 276 -20.16 8.18 -9.02
CA LYS A 276 -19.61 9.11 -8.03
C LYS A 276 -20.30 8.86 -6.70
N ASN A 277 -19.56 8.35 -5.74
CA ASN A 277 -20.06 8.01 -4.41
C ASN A 277 -20.35 9.28 -3.60
N SER A 278 -21.15 9.14 -2.54
CA SER A 278 -21.47 10.24 -1.62
C SER A 278 -20.25 10.82 -0.89
N ASP A 279 -19.18 10.03 -0.73
CA ASP A 279 -17.88 10.47 -0.18
C ASP A 279 -17.02 11.25 -1.19
N GLY A 280 -17.53 11.50 -2.40
CA GLY A 280 -16.83 12.20 -3.47
C GLY A 280 -15.88 11.32 -4.29
N THR A 281 -15.66 10.06 -3.91
CA THR A 281 -14.82 9.12 -4.68
C THR A 281 -15.54 8.58 -5.91
N CYS A 282 -14.78 8.14 -6.91
CA CYS A 282 -15.34 7.50 -8.11
C CYS A 282 -15.02 6.01 -8.15
N THR A 283 -16.04 5.21 -8.45
CA THR A 283 -15.96 3.76 -8.56
C THR A 283 -16.46 3.33 -9.92
N VAL A 284 -15.74 2.45 -10.59
CA VAL A 284 -16.19 1.79 -11.82
C VAL A 284 -16.64 0.38 -11.47
N TRP A 285 -17.86 0.07 -11.86
CA TRP A 285 -18.40 -1.28 -11.86
C TRP A 285 -18.17 -1.89 -13.24
N GLN A 286 -17.38 -2.96 -13.31
CA GLN A 286 -17.08 -3.65 -14.57
C GLN A 286 -18.07 -4.76 -14.85
N ASN A 287 -18.11 -5.18 -16.12
CA ASN A 287 -18.90 -6.32 -16.57
C ASN A 287 -20.34 -6.25 -16.09
N VAL A 288 -20.93 -5.05 -16.18
CA VAL A 288 -22.35 -4.86 -15.92
C VAL A 288 -23.11 -5.48 -17.07
N THR A 289 -23.75 -6.61 -16.83
CA THR A 289 -24.44 -7.39 -17.86
C THR A 289 -25.89 -6.96 -17.93
N PHE A 290 -26.33 -6.66 -19.15
CA PHE A 290 -27.70 -6.40 -19.49
C PHE A 290 -28.22 -7.45 -20.44
N GLN A 291 -29.48 -7.85 -20.27
CA GLN A 291 -30.11 -8.92 -21.03
C GLN A 291 -31.41 -8.45 -21.66
N GLN A 292 -31.74 -9.05 -22.81
CA GLN A 292 -33.07 -9.00 -23.42
C GLN A 292 -33.52 -10.41 -23.75
N ASP A 293 -34.59 -10.86 -23.09
CA ASP A 293 -35.18 -12.18 -23.33
C ASP A 293 -35.84 -12.22 -24.71
N TYR A 294 -35.82 -13.39 -25.36
CA TYR A 294 -36.44 -13.58 -26.67
C TYR A 294 -37.77 -14.33 -26.51
N VAL A 295 -38.87 -13.62 -26.72
CA VAL A 295 -40.23 -14.13 -26.54
C VAL A 295 -41.08 -13.74 -27.74
N SER A 296 -41.82 -14.69 -28.30
CA SER A 296 -42.74 -14.49 -29.44
C SER A 296 -42.09 -13.73 -30.60
N ASN A 297 -40.91 -14.20 -31.02
CA ASN A 297 -40.11 -13.65 -32.13
C ASN A 297 -39.60 -12.21 -31.94
N LYS A 298 -39.52 -11.71 -30.71
CA LYS A 298 -39.01 -10.37 -30.40
C LYS A 298 -38.14 -10.38 -29.14
N PHE A 299 -37.12 -9.52 -29.15
CA PHE A 299 -36.38 -9.20 -27.92
C PHE A 299 -37.20 -8.26 -27.05
N GLN A 300 -37.28 -8.60 -25.77
CA GLN A 300 -37.95 -7.81 -24.74
C GLN A 300 -37.10 -6.62 -24.31
N GLN A 301 -37.63 -5.82 -23.39
CA GLN A 301 -36.93 -4.67 -22.83
C GLN A 301 -35.62 -5.07 -22.13
N THR A 302 -34.62 -4.19 -22.22
CA THR A 302 -33.33 -4.33 -21.53
C THR A 302 -33.53 -4.43 -20.01
N ARG A 303 -33.03 -5.51 -19.41
CA ARG A 303 -32.99 -5.69 -17.95
C ARG A 303 -31.57 -5.88 -17.44
N PHE A 304 -31.35 -5.50 -16.19
CA PHE A 304 -30.12 -5.80 -15.46
C PHE A 304 -30.06 -7.30 -15.15
N ASP A 305 -28.89 -7.91 -15.35
CA ASP A 305 -28.66 -9.34 -15.10
C ASP A 305 -27.60 -9.56 -14.02
N GLY A 306 -26.49 -8.84 -14.07
CA GLY A 306 -25.42 -9.01 -13.10
C GLY A 306 -24.33 -7.95 -13.19
N ILE A 307 -23.40 -7.97 -12.22
CA ILE A 307 -22.30 -7.01 -12.16
C ILE A 307 -21.04 -7.66 -11.58
N GLY A 308 -19.88 -7.30 -12.13
CA GLY A 308 -18.58 -7.69 -11.59
C GLY A 308 -18.16 -6.84 -10.40
N ASP A 309 -16.98 -7.14 -9.86
CA ASP A 309 -16.42 -6.41 -8.73
C ASP A 309 -16.04 -4.98 -9.10
N PRO A 310 -16.35 -4.00 -8.23
CA PRO A 310 -15.99 -2.62 -8.47
C PRO A 310 -14.50 -2.35 -8.18
N TYR A 311 -13.96 -1.33 -8.83
CA TYR A 311 -12.65 -0.75 -8.50
C TYR A 311 -12.74 0.77 -8.49
N LYS A 312 -11.97 1.42 -7.62
CA LYS A 312 -11.88 2.88 -7.56
C LYS A 312 -11.10 3.40 -8.77
N ILE A 313 -11.38 4.63 -9.19
CA ILE A 313 -10.57 5.41 -10.15
C ILE A 313 -10.52 6.87 -9.71
N PRO A 314 -9.51 7.67 -10.14
CA PRO A 314 -9.57 9.11 -10.02
C PRO A 314 -10.80 9.65 -10.76
N CYS A 315 -11.53 10.58 -10.15
CA CYS A 315 -12.77 11.08 -10.76
C CYS A 315 -12.52 11.81 -12.09
N GLU A 316 -11.36 12.46 -12.23
CA GLU A 316 -10.89 13.06 -13.48
C GLU A 316 -10.63 12.04 -14.60
N SER A 317 -10.43 10.77 -14.24
CA SER A 317 -10.26 9.66 -15.20
C SER A 317 -11.59 9.07 -15.69
N VAL A 318 -12.73 9.51 -15.14
CA VAL A 318 -14.05 9.07 -15.60
C VAL A 318 -14.31 9.48 -17.04
N ASN A 319 -13.77 10.61 -17.51
CA ASN A 319 -14.02 11.17 -18.85
C ASN A 319 -12.84 11.04 -19.84
N LYS A 320 -11.74 10.43 -19.40
CA LYS A 320 -10.65 10.03 -20.29
C LYS A 320 -11.10 8.86 -21.18
#